data_AF-A0A416W2K9-F1
#
_entry.id   AF-A0A416W2K9-F1
#
_cell.length_a   1.000
_cell.length_b   1.000
_cell.length_c   1.000
_cell.angle_alpha   90.00
_cell.angle_beta   90.00
_cell.angle_gamma   90.00
#
_symmetry.space_group_name_H-M   'P 1'
#
loop_
_entity.id
_entity.type
_entity.pdbx_description
1 polymer ?
#
loop_
_entity_poly.entity_id
_entity_poly.type
_entity_poly.pdbx_seq_one_letter_code
_entity_poly.pdbx_strand_id
1 'polypeptide(L)'
;MNEFNQLWDEVSIMVDFEAKRIKNSSGKVNVQQIENYYKIEIIDKLWFNFTFPNKYNKWVCDYYREKPAVQQAIRKEMDHFSPASRGKRSIGLLATGIVILILGLLSYAIPDIKNVVPLGLTLIGIGLTIGGTVKNGNSRKYCDLASLTGELNRIKNQVNTLIHEHANI
;
A
#
# COMPACT_ATOMS: atom_id res chain seq x y z
N MET A 1 20.59 20.35 1.56
CA MET A 1 19.38 19.51 1.72
C MET A 1 18.48 19.84 0.54
N ASN A 2 18.10 18.84 -0.28
CA ASN A 2 17.29 19.06 -1.50
C ASN A 2 15.96 19.73 -1.13
N GLU A 3 15.56 20.81 -1.82
CA GLU A 3 14.33 21.57 -1.57
C GLU A 3 13.09 20.65 -1.52
N PHE A 4 13.07 19.64 -2.40
CA PHE A 4 12.08 18.55 -2.37
C PHE A 4 11.93 17.91 -0.98
N ASN A 5 13.05 17.58 -0.32
CA ASN A 5 13.01 16.87 0.96
C ASN A 5 12.36 17.73 2.05
N GLN A 6 12.60 19.05 2.04
CA GLN A 6 11.95 19.96 2.98
C GLN A 6 10.43 20.00 2.75
N LEU A 7 10.01 20.16 1.49
CA LEU A 7 8.61 20.14 1.11
C LEU A 7 7.94 18.79 1.44
N TRP A 8 8.64 17.69 1.22
CA TRP A 8 8.14 16.35 1.53
C TRP A 8 8.01 16.09 3.03
N ASP A 9 8.93 16.61 3.85
CA ASP A 9 8.84 16.48 5.31
C ASP A 9 7.59 17.18 5.84
N GLU A 10 7.23 18.34 5.28
CA GLU A 10 5.97 19.02 5.59
C GLU A 10 4.73 18.21 5.17
N VAL A 11 4.73 17.64 3.96
CA VAL A 11 3.65 16.74 3.51
C VAL A 11 3.51 15.55 4.44
N SER A 12 4.63 14.99 4.89
CA SER A 12 4.64 13.84 5.79
C SER A 12 3.99 14.20 7.13
N ILE A 13 4.23 15.41 7.65
CA ILE A 13 3.57 15.94 8.85
C ILE A 13 2.05 16.13 8.62
N MET A 14 1.64 16.69 7.48
CA MET A 14 0.22 16.89 7.15
C MET A 14 -0.55 15.56 7.09
N VAL A 15 0.04 14.56 6.42
CA VAL A 15 -0.57 13.24 6.27
C VAL A 15 -0.59 12.47 7.60
N ASP A 16 0.46 12.56 8.41
CA ASP A 16 0.49 11.98 9.76
C ASP A 16 -0.56 12.63 10.69
N PHE A 17 -0.69 13.96 10.65
CA PHE A 17 -1.72 14.67 11.40
C PHE A 17 -3.12 14.19 11.01
N GLU A 18 -3.40 14.08 9.71
CA GLU A 18 -4.70 13.62 9.23
C GLU A 18 -4.97 12.17 9.63
N ALA A 19 -3.98 11.29 9.51
CA ALA A 19 -4.11 9.91 9.95
C ALA A 19 -4.40 9.80 11.45
N LYS A 20 -3.75 10.63 12.28
CA LYS A 20 -4.05 10.73 13.72
C LYS A 20 -5.48 11.24 13.95
N ARG A 21 -5.96 12.22 13.19
CA ARG A 21 -7.35 12.71 13.26
C ARG A 21 -8.38 11.63 12.94
N ILE A 22 -8.16 10.87 11.86
CA ILE A 22 -9.00 9.72 11.47
C ILE A 22 -9.00 8.65 12.57
N LYS A 23 -7.81 8.31 13.08
CA LYS A 23 -7.65 7.33 14.17
C LYS A 23 -8.38 7.77 15.44
N ASN A 24 -8.28 9.04 15.84
CA ASN A 24 -8.95 9.56 17.03
C ASN A 24 -10.48 9.51 16.89
N SER A 25 -11.00 9.68 15.67
CA SER A 25 -12.44 9.68 15.40
C SER A 25 -13.05 8.28 15.29
N SER A 26 -12.27 7.29 14.83
CA SER A 26 -12.79 5.96 14.47
C SER A 26 -12.04 4.77 15.10
N GLY A 27 -11.05 5.04 15.94
CA GLY A 27 -10.17 4.06 16.59
C GLY A 27 -9.10 3.43 15.67
N LYS A 28 -9.25 3.54 14.34
CA LYS A 28 -8.35 2.94 13.34
C LYS A 28 -8.12 3.90 12.17
N VAL A 29 -6.97 3.84 11.49
CA VAL A 29 -6.77 4.63 10.27
C VAL A 29 -7.42 3.89 9.10
N ASN A 30 -8.49 4.44 8.53
CA ASN A 30 -9.13 3.88 7.34
C ASN A 30 -8.28 4.17 6.10
N VAL A 31 -7.92 3.13 5.35
CA VAL A 31 -7.06 3.22 4.17
C VAL A 31 -7.67 4.10 3.08
N GLN A 32 -8.95 3.90 2.77
CA GLN A 32 -9.62 4.65 1.71
C GLN A 32 -9.73 6.14 2.05
N GLN A 33 -9.99 6.48 3.31
CA GLN A 33 -10.05 7.88 3.75
C GLN A 33 -8.70 8.57 3.62
N ILE A 34 -7.62 7.93 4.06
CA ILE A 34 -6.28 8.53 3.97
C ILE A 34 -5.75 8.56 2.53
N GLU A 35 -6.06 7.56 1.71
CA GLU A 35 -5.75 7.56 0.27
C GLU A 35 -6.47 8.69 -0.46
N ASN A 36 -7.76 8.90 -0.17
CA ASN A 36 -8.53 9.99 -0.75
C ASN A 36 -8.00 11.36 -0.32
N TYR A 37 -7.67 11.53 0.96
CA TYR A 37 -7.04 12.76 1.46
C TYR A 37 -5.73 13.01 0.72
N TYR A 38 -4.86 12.00 0.60
CA TYR A 38 -3.58 12.14 -0.08
C TYR A 38 -3.75 12.55 -1.54
N LYS A 39 -4.62 11.86 -2.30
CA LYS A 39 -4.84 12.18 -3.72
C LYS A 39 -5.42 13.57 -3.92
N ILE A 40 -6.46 13.93 -3.16
CA ILE A 40 -7.17 15.20 -3.37
C ILE A 40 -6.39 16.37 -2.78
N GLU A 41 -6.03 16.30 -1.49
CA GLU A 41 -5.44 17.44 -0.79
C GLU A 41 -3.95 17.60 -1.07
N ILE A 42 -3.20 16.49 -1.20
CA ILE A 42 -1.76 16.56 -1.45
C ILE A 42 -1.46 16.61 -2.95
N ILE A 43 -1.89 15.63 -3.74
CA ILE A 43 -1.52 15.60 -5.16
C ILE A 43 -2.24 16.71 -5.92
N ASP A 44 -3.56 16.68 -5.96
CA ASP A 44 -4.33 17.54 -6.86
C ASP A 44 -4.36 19.01 -6.43
N LYS A 45 -4.51 19.28 -5.12
CA LYS A 45 -4.64 20.65 -4.60
C LYS A 45 -3.33 21.32 -4.21
N LEU A 46 -2.33 20.56 -3.78
CA LEU A 46 -1.08 21.12 -3.26
C LEU A 46 0.04 21.08 -4.32
N TRP A 47 0.42 19.90 -4.78
CA TRP A 47 1.57 19.73 -5.69
C TRP A 47 1.25 20.05 -7.15
N PHE A 48 0.06 19.66 -7.64
CA PHE A 48 -0.31 19.74 -9.06
C PHE A 48 -1.48 20.68 -9.35
N ASN A 49 -1.79 21.60 -8.42
CA ASN A 49 -2.75 22.67 -8.65
C ASN A 49 -2.06 23.91 -9.24
N PHE A 50 -2.12 24.11 -10.55
CA PHE A 50 -1.50 25.28 -11.19
C PHE A 50 -2.39 26.53 -11.20
N THR A 51 -3.56 26.47 -10.56
CA THR A 51 -4.49 27.61 -10.47
C THR A 51 -4.07 28.59 -9.38
N PHE A 52 -3.54 28.10 -8.26
CA PHE A 52 -3.12 28.91 -7.11
C PHE A 52 -1.65 28.66 -6.77
N PRO A 53 -0.73 29.61 -7.06
CA PRO A 53 0.68 29.43 -6.78
C PRO A 53 0.96 29.14 -5.31
N ASN A 54 1.75 28.11 -5.05
CA ASN A 54 2.23 27.75 -3.72
C ASN A 54 3.66 27.17 -3.84
N LYS A 55 4.34 26.97 -2.72
CA LYS A 55 5.74 26.49 -2.75
C LYS A 55 5.92 25.09 -3.36
N TYR A 56 4.92 24.23 -3.27
CA TYR A 56 4.97 22.86 -3.80
C TYR A 56 4.80 22.85 -5.32
N ASN A 57 3.74 23.47 -5.83
CA ASN A 57 3.54 23.57 -7.29
C ASN A 57 4.63 24.43 -7.95
N LYS A 58 5.15 25.44 -7.25
CA LYS A 58 6.28 26.23 -7.73
C LYS A 58 7.51 25.36 -7.88
N TRP A 59 7.85 24.52 -6.89
CA TRP A 59 8.96 23.58 -7.02
C TRP A 59 8.78 22.62 -8.21
N VAL A 60 7.58 22.05 -8.38
CA VAL A 60 7.29 21.16 -9.53
C VAL A 60 7.47 21.90 -10.85
N CYS A 61 6.92 23.12 -10.94
CA CYS A 61 7.04 23.95 -12.13
C CYS A 61 8.48 24.35 -12.40
N ASP A 62 9.17 24.95 -11.44
CA ASP A 62 10.52 25.49 -11.64
C ASP A 62 11.52 24.37 -11.95
N TYR A 63 11.34 23.20 -11.35
CA TYR A 63 12.22 22.06 -11.59
C TYR A 63 11.90 21.33 -12.93
N TYR A 64 10.62 21.23 -13.34
CA TYR A 64 10.21 20.38 -14.46
C TYR A 64 9.51 21.09 -15.63
N ARG A 65 9.48 22.43 -15.67
CA ARG A 65 8.83 23.22 -16.75
C ARG A 65 9.29 22.78 -18.14
N GLU A 66 10.56 22.44 -18.27
CA GLU A 66 11.19 22.05 -19.55
C GLU A 66 11.22 20.54 -19.77
N LYS A 67 10.85 19.73 -18.76
CA LYS A 67 10.91 18.26 -18.78
C LYS A 67 9.55 17.65 -18.34
N PRO A 68 8.47 17.77 -19.15
CA PRO A 68 7.12 17.33 -18.79
C PRO A 68 7.01 15.83 -18.50
N ALA A 69 7.84 15.00 -19.13
CA ALA A 69 7.90 13.56 -18.86
C ALA A 69 8.28 13.24 -17.40
N VAL A 70 9.16 14.04 -16.81
CA VAL A 70 9.62 13.82 -15.43
C VAL A 70 8.58 14.30 -14.43
N GLN A 71 7.91 15.42 -14.73
CA GLN A 71 6.74 15.86 -13.96
C GLN A 71 5.65 14.77 -13.92
N GLN A 72 5.36 14.14 -15.06
CA GLN A 72 4.41 13.04 -15.12
C GLN A 72 4.88 11.80 -14.35
N ALA A 73 6.16 11.45 -14.43
CA ALA A 73 6.73 10.34 -13.67
C ALA A 73 6.59 10.55 -12.15
N ILE A 74 6.85 11.76 -11.67
CA ILE A 74 6.69 12.12 -10.25
C ILE A 74 5.23 12.04 -9.83
N ARG A 75 4.33 12.62 -10.62
CA ARG A 75 2.89 12.53 -10.36
C ARG A 75 2.45 11.07 -10.25
N LYS A 76 2.89 10.24 -11.20
CA LYS A 76 2.57 8.81 -11.24
C LYS A 76 3.09 8.07 -10.00
N GLU A 77 4.31 8.36 -9.55
CA GLU A 77 4.83 7.75 -8.32
C GLU A 77 4.06 8.20 -7.06
N MET A 78 3.64 9.46 -6.99
CA MET A 78 2.78 9.95 -5.91
C MET A 78 1.39 9.30 -5.96
N ASP A 79 0.81 9.13 -7.14
CA ASP A 79 -0.52 8.49 -7.33
C ASP A 79 -0.54 7.01 -6.90
N HIS A 80 0.62 6.34 -6.87
CA HIS A 80 0.76 4.97 -6.37
C HIS A 80 0.68 4.84 -4.84
N PHE A 81 0.45 5.93 -4.11
CA PHE A 81 0.28 5.88 -2.66
C PHE A 81 -0.83 4.90 -2.24
N SER A 82 -0.43 3.88 -1.48
CA SER A 82 -1.36 2.98 -0.80
C SER A 82 -0.75 2.46 0.50
N PRO A 83 -1.19 2.95 1.66
CA PRO A 83 -0.67 2.54 2.97
C PRO A 83 -1.31 1.24 3.46
N ALA A 84 -2.18 0.61 2.64
CA ALA A 84 -2.67 -0.73 2.92
C ALA A 84 -1.46 -1.62 3.19
N SER A 85 -1.49 -2.34 4.31
CA SER A 85 -0.46 -3.33 4.59
C SER A 85 -0.44 -4.24 3.37
N ARG A 86 0.66 -4.19 2.60
CA ARG A 86 1.07 -5.29 1.72
C ARG A 86 1.44 -6.41 2.68
N GLY A 87 0.45 -6.93 3.39
CA GLY A 87 0.61 -8.06 4.26
C GLY A 87 1.39 -9.07 3.45
N LYS A 88 2.52 -9.54 3.99
CA LYS A 88 3.20 -10.69 3.43
C LYS A 88 2.08 -11.68 3.16
N ARG A 89 1.75 -11.91 1.88
CA ARG A 89 0.83 -12.99 1.51
C ARG A 89 1.39 -14.17 2.29
N SER A 90 0.61 -14.74 3.20
CA SER A 90 1.03 -15.99 3.82
C SER A 90 0.87 -17.05 2.74
N ILE A 91 1.75 -16.99 1.73
CA ILE A 91 1.88 -17.96 0.66
C ILE A 91 2.12 -19.31 1.32
N GLY A 92 2.84 -19.33 2.46
CA GLY A 92 2.96 -20.49 3.35
C GLY A 92 1.60 -21.07 3.75
N LEU A 93 0.72 -20.32 4.44
CA LEU A 93 -0.57 -20.86 4.89
C LEU A 93 -1.50 -21.24 3.73
N LEU A 94 -1.49 -20.47 2.64
CA LEU A 94 -2.28 -20.77 1.44
C LEU A 94 -1.77 -22.04 0.74
N ALA A 95 -0.46 -22.16 0.53
CA ALA A 95 0.15 -23.34 -0.08
C ALA A 95 -0.02 -24.58 0.80
N THR A 96 0.19 -24.46 2.12
CA THR A 96 -0.05 -25.55 3.08
C THR A 96 -1.52 -25.98 3.08
N GLY A 97 -2.46 -25.03 3.04
CA GLY A 97 -3.89 -25.33 2.95
C GLY A 97 -4.26 -26.08 1.66
N ILE A 98 -3.72 -25.65 0.51
CA ILE A 98 -3.94 -26.30 -0.79
C ILE A 98 -3.34 -27.71 -0.81
N VAL A 99 -2.13 -27.90 -0.29
CA VAL A 99 -1.47 -29.22 -0.23
C VAL A 99 -2.25 -30.19 0.65
N ILE A 100 -2.72 -29.76 1.83
CA ILE A 100 -3.53 -30.58 2.73
C ILE A 100 -4.87 -30.95 2.07
N LEU A 101 -5.49 -30.02 1.34
CA LEU A 101 -6.73 -30.28 0.60
C LEU A 101 -6.53 -31.34 -0.49
N ILE A 102 -5.46 -31.23 -1.29
CA ILE A 102 -5.12 -32.19 -2.34
C ILE A 102 -4.85 -33.58 -1.74
N LEU A 103 -4.08 -33.65 -0.64
CA LEU A 103 -3.82 -34.91 0.05
C LEU A 103 -5.10 -35.56 0.60
N GLY A 104 -6.02 -34.77 1.17
CA GLY A 104 -7.32 -35.28 1.63
C GLY A 104 -8.18 -35.84 0.49
N LEU A 105 -8.23 -35.15 -0.65
CA LEU A 105 -8.97 -35.60 -1.84
C LEU A 105 -8.36 -36.86 -2.48
N LEU A 106 -7.02 -36.94 -2.55
CA LEU A 106 -6.34 -38.14 -3.06
C LEU A 106 -6.51 -39.35 -2.13
N SER A 107 -6.64 -39.12 -0.81
CA SER A 107 -6.85 -40.21 0.15
C SER A 107 -8.19 -40.92 -0.02
N TYR A 108 -9.18 -40.28 -0.66
CA TYR A 108 -10.46 -40.93 -1.02
C TYR A 108 -10.33 -41.96 -2.15
N ALA A 109 -9.25 -41.91 -2.94
CA ALA A 109 -9.00 -42.86 -4.03
C ALA A 109 -8.32 -44.15 -3.56
N ILE A 110 -7.93 -44.25 -2.27
CA ILE A 110 -7.25 -45.41 -1.71
C ILE A 110 -8.26 -46.23 -0.86
N PRO A 111 -8.61 -47.46 -1.27
CA PRO A 111 -9.71 -48.22 -0.67
C PRO A 111 -9.47 -48.70 0.78
N ASP A 112 -8.21 -48.72 1.25
CA ASP A 112 -7.85 -49.18 2.61
C ASP A 112 -7.86 -48.08 3.68
N ILE A 113 -8.10 -46.82 3.30
CA ILE A 113 -8.11 -45.71 4.25
C ILE A 113 -9.52 -45.53 4.82
N LYS A 114 -9.65 -45.60 6.15
CA LYS A 114 -10.93 -45.32 6.84
C LYS A 114 -11.40 -43.90 6.50
N ASN A 115 -12.62 -43.78 5.96
CA ASN A 115 -13.27 -42.53 5.52
C ASN A 115 -13.24 -41.36 6.52
N VAL A 116 -12.97 -41.61 7.81
CA VAL A 116 -12.81 -40.58 8.85
C VAL A 116 -11.54 -39.74 8.65
N VAL A 117 -10.45 -40.34 8.15
CA VAL A 117 -9.15 -39.67 7.97
C VAL A 117 -9.17 -38.70 6.77
N PRO A 118 -9.68 -39.09 5.58
CA PRO A 118 -9.82 -38.18 4.44
C PRO A 118 -10.74 -36.99 4.74
N LEU A 119 -11.88 -37.22 5.40
CA LEU A 119 -12.84 -36.16 5.73
C LEU A 119 -12.23 -35.09 6.66
N GLY A 120 -11.48 -35.52 7.69
CA GLY A 120 -10.80 -34.62 8.61
C GLY A 120 -9.74 -33.75 7.92
N LEU A 121 -8.94 -34.34 7.02
CA LEU A 121 -7.93 -33.63 6.24
C LEU A 121 -8.55 -32.57 5.30
N THR A 122 -9.64 -32.93 4.61
CA THR A 122 -10.33 -31.99 3.71
C THR A 122 -10.91 -30.79 4.47
N LEU A 123 -11.52 -31.03 5.64
CA LEU A 123 -12.07 -29.95 6.48
C LEU A 123 -10.98 -29.02 7.03
N ILE A 124 -9.83 -29.56 7.45
CA ILE A 124 -8.68 -28.76 7.90
C ILE A 124 -8.11 -27.93 6.74
N GLY A 125 -7.98 -28.54 5.56
CA GLY A 125 -7.56 -27.84 4.33
C GLY A 125 -8.47 -26.65 4.01
N ILE A 126 -9.78 -26.87 3.97
CA ILE A 126 -10.77 -25.80 3.73
C ILE A 126 -10.64 -24.69 4.79
N GLY A 127 -10.57 -25.05 6.08
CA GLY A 127 -10.43 -24.10 7.18
C GLY A 127 -9.18 -23.23 7.08
N LEU A 128 -8.03 -23.80 6.71
CA LEU A 128 -6.77 -23.07 6.53
C LEU A 128 -6.82 -22.15 5.29
N THR A 129 -7.44 -22.60 4.21
CA THR A 129 -7.57 -21.81 2.97
C THR A 129 -8.53 -20.62 3.18
N ILE A 130 -9.65 -20.82 3.88
CA ILE A 130 -10.60 -19.76 4.24
C ILE A 130 -9.99 -18.82 5.29
N GLY A 131 -9.32 -19.34 6.32
CA GLY A 131 -8.61 -18.52 7.32
C GLY A 131 -7.52 -17.63 6.71
N GLY A 132 -6.79 -18.15 5.71
CA GLY A 132 -5.81 -17.39 4.93
C GLY A 132 -6.41 -16.28 4.07
N THR A 133 -7.64 -16.45 3.58
CA THR A 133 -8.34 -15.45 2.75
C THR A 133 -9.12 -14.42 3.57
N VAL A 134 -9.70 -14.79 4.71
CA VAL A 134 -10.41 -13.85 5.61
C VAL A 134 -9.44 -12.89 6.31
N LYS A 135 -8.25 -13.36 6.70
CA LYS A 135 -7.18 -12.48 7.23
C LYS A 135 -6.69 -11.45 6.19
N ASN A 136 -6.89 -11.73 4.90
CA ASN A 136 -6.57 -10.86 3.76
C ASN A 136 -7.63 -9.78 3.47
N GLY A 137 -8.90 -9.97 3.91
CA GLY A 137 -9.97 -9.00 3.66
C GLY A 137 -9.91 -7.79 4.60
N ASN A 138 -9.58 -8.00 5.87
CA ASN A 138 -9.50 -6.93 6.88
C ASN A 138 -8.18 -6.13 6.83
N SER A 139 -7.11 -6.68 6.26
CA SER A 139 -5.81 -5.99 6.14
C SER A 139 -5.80 -4.85 5.12
N ARG A 140 -6.82 -4.76 4.25
CA ARG A 140 -6.97 -3.67 3.28
C ARG A 140 -7.80 -2.49 3.78
N LYS A 141 -8.62 -2.68 4.82
CA LYS A 141 -9.55 -1.63 5.26
C LYS A 141 -8.90 -0.61 6.19
N TYR A 142 -7.94 -1.06 6.99
CA TYR A 142 -7.26 -0.22 7.97
C TYR A 142 -5.74 -0.42 7.90
N CYS A 143 -4.99 0.65 8.13
CA CYS A 143 -3.54 0.62 8.26
C CYS A 143 -3.09 1.13 9.64
N ASP A 144 -1.89 0.76 10.05
CA ASP A 144 -1.21 1.38 11.18
C ASP A 144 -0.38 2.59 10.72
N LEU A 145 0.03 3.43 11.66
CA LEU A 145 0.80 4.64 11.36
C LEU A 145 2.20 4.33 10.81
N ALA A 146 2.80 3.19 11.16
CA ALA A 146 4.12 2.83 10.64
C ALA A 146 4.04 2.41 9.16
N SER A 147 2.98 1.70 8.76
CA SER A 147 2.68 1.38 7.36
C SER A 147 2.51 2.66 6.53
N LEU A 148 1.83 3.67 7.07
CA LEU A 148 1.69 4.99 6.44
C LEU A 148 3.04 5.68 6.25
N THR A 149 3.84 5.78 7.32
CA THR A 149 5.18 6.39 7.27
C THR A 149 6.09 5.64 6.30
N GLY A 150 6.02 4.32 6.27
CA GLY A 150 6.78 3.48 5.34
C GLY A 150 6.44 3.78 3.88
N GLU A 151 5.15 3.97 3.57
CA GLU A 151 4.69 4.30 2.22
C GLU A 151 5.10 5.71 1.79
N LEU A 152 5.02 6.70 2.69
CA LEU A 152 5.52 8.06 2.41
C LEU A 152 7.03 8.06 2.16
N ASN A 153 7.80 7.29 2.92
CA ASN A 153 9.24 7.15 2.71
C ASN A 153 9.56 6.44 1.39
N ARG A 154 8.76 5.43 1.00
CA ARG A 154 8.91 4.75 -0.29
C ARG A 154 8.78 5.76 -1.44
N ILE A 155 7.72 6.57 -1.44
CA ILE A 155 7.51 7.57 -2.49
C ILE A 155 8.61 8.64 -2.46
N LYS A 156 8.99 9.14 -1.28
CA LYS A 156 10.12 10.08 -1.12
C LYS A 156 11.38 9.56 -1.81
N ASN A 157 11.70 8.29 -1.58
CA ASN A 157 12.90 7.68 -2.13
C ASN A 157 12.80 7.53 -3.66
N GLN A 158 11.66 7.10 -4.19
CA GLN A 158 11.48 6.98 -5.64
C GLN A 158 11.52 8.33 -6.35
N VAL A 159 10.91 9.37 -5.78
CA VAL A 159 10.97 10.72 -6.34
C VAL A 159 12.40 11.26 -6.28
N ASN A 160 13.14 11.03 -5.19
CA ASN A 160 14.56 11.38 -5.14
C ASN A 160 15.39 10.63 -6.19
N THR A 161 15.11 9.34 -6.45
CA THR A 161 15.75 8.60 -7.54
C THR A 161 15.47 9.25 -8.90
N LEU A 162 14.21 9.59 -9.19
CA LEU A 162 13.84 10.30 -10.42
C LEU A 162 14.54 11.66 -10.54
N ILE A 163 14.63 12.43 -9.47
CA ILE A 163 15.38 13.71 -9.41
C ILE A 163 16.85 13.46 -9.78
N HIS A 164 17.50 12.49 -9.15
CA HIS A 164 18.92 12.21 -9.35
C HIS A 164 19.24 11.70 -10.76
N GLU A 165 18.41 10.82 -11.32
CA GLU A 165 18.59 10.32 -12.69
C GLU A 165 18.51 11.44 -13.73
N HIS A 166 17.64 12.43 -13.52
CA HIS A 166 17.44 13.52 -14.48
C HIS A 166 18.34 14.74 -14.25
N ALA A 167 18.98 14.85 -13.09
CA ALA A 167 19.98 15.88 -12.81
C ALA A 167 21.35 15.58 -13.45
N ASN A 168 21.61 14.32 -13.81
CA ASN A 168 22.84 13.86 -14.46
C ASN A 168 22.72 13.78 -16.00
N ILE A 169 21.66 14.36 -16.58
CA ILE A 169 21.38 14.47 -18.02
C ILE A 169 21.23 15.95 -18.39
#